data_AF-A0A7V1ERY3-F1
#
_entry.id   AF-A0A7V1ERY3-F1
#
_cell.length_a   1.000
_cell.length_b   1.000
_cell.length_c   1.000
_cell.angle_alpha   90.00
_cell.angle_beta   90.00
_cell.angle_gamma   90.00
#
_symmetry.space_group_name_H-M   'P 1'
#
loop_
_entity.id
_entity.type
_entity.pdbx_description
1 polymer ?
#
loop_
_entity_poly.entity_id
_entity_poly.type
_entity_poly.pdbx_seq_one_letter_code
_entity_poly.pdbx_strand_id
1 'polypeptide(L)'
;MFSHIMVGANDVQESKIFYDAVLGALGYGSGTIDEKGRCFYVTNSGIFSISKPIDGKPAGPGNGSTIGFAAADSAATDAWHEAGLANGGTT
;
A
#
# COMPACT_ATOMS: atom_id res chain seq x y z
N MET A 1 12.55 -10.57 -6.92
CA MET A 1 11.54 -11.60 -6.65
C MET A 1 11.20 -11.52 -5.16
N PHE A 2 10.04 -11.00 -4.81
CA PHE A 2 9.56 -10.95 -3.43
C PHE A 2 8.26 -11.74 -3.34
N SER A 3 8.14 -12.66 -2.39
CA SER A 3 6.88 -13.35 -2.16
C SER A 3 5.83 -12.38 -1.61
N HIS A 4 6.24 -11.54 -0.67
CA HIS A 4 5.40 -10.50 -0.08
C HIS A 4 6.24 -9.38 0.53
N ILE A 5 5.63 -8.21 0.65
CA ILE A 5 6.11 -7.06 1.42
C ILE A 5 4.97 -6.62 2.33
N MET A 6 5.30 -6.30 3.60
CA MET A 6 4.33 -5.74 4.55
C MET A 6 4.81 -4.40 5.07
N VAL A 7 3.89 -3.44 5.19
CA VAL A 7 4.11 -2.17 5.88
C VAL A 7 3.21 -2.06 7.10
N GLY A 8 3.71 -1.37 8.12
CA GLY A 8 2.96 -1.06 9.33
C GLY A 8 2.00 0.11 9.10
N ALA A 9 0.80 0.05 9.68
CA ALA A 9 -0.13 1.17 9.76
C ALA A 9 -0.74 1.30 11.16
N ASN A 10 -1.01 2.53 11.59
CA ASN A 10 -1.75 2.81 12.82
C ASN A 10 -3.26 2.58 12.62
N ASP A 11 -3.78 2.98 11.45
CA ASP A 11 -5.13 2.68 10.99
C ASP A 11 -5.08 1.95 9.64
N VAL A 12 -5.51 0.69 9.63
CA VAL A 12 -5.51 -0.16 8.42
C VAL A 12 -6.64 0.22 7.46
N GLN A 13 -7.77 0.72 7.96
CA GLN A 13 -8.89 1.12 7.10
C GLN A 13 -8.56 2.41 6.35
N GLU A 14 -8.01 3.40 7.05
CA GLU A 14 -7.52 4.63 6.43
C GLU A 14 -6.41 4.31 5.41
N SER A 15 -5.46 3.47 5.79
CA SER A 15 -4.40 3.04 4.87
C SER A 15 -4.95 2.28 3.67
N LYS A 16 -6.00 1.48 3.84
CA LYS A 16 -6.67 0.79 2.73
C LYS A 16 -7.26 1.79 1.74
N ILE A 17 -7.91 2.85 2.20
CA ILE A 17 -8.47 3.89 1.30
C ILE A 17 -7.35 4.49 0.45
N PHE A 18 -6.23 4.86 1.08
CA PHE A 18 -5.06 5.37 0.36
C PHE A 18 -4.51 4.35 -0.65
N TYR A 19 -4.23 3.11 -0.20
CA TYR A 19 -3.62 2.09 -1.06
C TYR A 19 -4.54 1.56 -2.16
N ASP A 20 -5.86 1.52 -1.94
CA ASP A 20 -6.83 1.21 -2.98
C ASP A 20 -6.77 2.26 -4.09
N ALA A 21 -6.68 3.55 -3.75
CA ALA A 21 -6.61 4.63 -4.72
C ALA A 21 -5.30 4.57 -5.52
N VAL A 22 -4.14 4.50 -4.85
CA VAL A 22 -2.86 4.51 -5.55
C VAL A 22 -2.61 3.24 -6.35
N LEU A 23 -2.93 2.05 -5.80
CA LEU A 23 -2.75 0.80 -6.53
C LEU A 23 -3.81 0.64 -7.63
N GLY A 24 -5.02 1.20 -7.43
CA GLY A 24 -6.04 1.29 -8.46
C GLY A 24 -5.61 2.12 -9.67
N ALA A 25 -4.88 3.22 -9.45
CA ALA A 25 -4.29 4.01 -10.53
C ALA A 25 -3.26 3.23 -11.38
N LEU A 26 -2.65 2.18 -10.81
CA LEU A 26 -1.75 1.25 -11.50
C LEU A 26 -2.48 0.02 -12.06
N GLY A 27 -3.81 -0.04 -11.96
CA GLY A 27 -4.65 -1.14 -12.48
C GLY A 27 -4.80 -2.34 -11.56
N TYR A 28 -4.40 -2.25 -10.28
CA TYR A 28 -4.63 -3.31 -9.30
C TYR A 28 -6.03 -3.22 -8.69
N GLY A 29 -6.53 -4.37 -8.22
CA GLY A 29 -7.81 -4.45 -7.51
C GLY A 29 -7.75 -3.92 -6.08
N SER A 30 -8.92 -3.68 -5.49
CA SER A 30 -9.06 -3.27 -4.09
C SER A 30 -8.51 -4.32 -3.13
N GLY A 31 -7.88 -3.86 -2.04
CA GLY A 31 -7.34 -4.73 -1.01
C GLY A 31 -8.45 -5.48 -0.25
N THR A 32 -8.14 -6.67 0.23
CA THR A 32 -9.04 -7.47 1.07
C THR A 32 -8.54 -7.49 2.51
N ILE A 33 -9.42 -7.23 3.48
CA ILE A 33 -9.09 -7.30 4.91
C ILE A 33 -9.44 -8.69 5.46
N ASP A 34 -8.50 -9.34 6.12
CA ASP A 34 -8.72 -10.63 6.78
C ASP A 34 -9.29 -10.49 8.20
N GLU A 35 -9.60 -11.61 8.83
CA GLU A 35 -10.13 -11.68 10.20
C GLU A 35 -9.18 -11.08 11.26
N LYS A 36 -7.90 -10.92 10.94
CA LYS A 36 -6.88 -10.32 11.82
C LYS A 36 -6.73 -8.81 11.59
N GLY A 37 -7.55 -8.23 10.70
CA GLY A 37 -7.51 -6.81 10.39
C GLY A 37 -6.32 -6.40 9.52
N ARG A 38 -5.74 -7.33 8.75
CA ARG A 38 -4.63 -7.07 7.80
C ARG A 38 -5.21 -6.92 6.40
N CYS A 39 -4.74 -5.91 5.67
CA CYS A 39 -5.17 -5.68 4.29
C CYS A 39 -4.15 -6.29 3.31
N PHE A 40 -4.64 -6.99 2.28
CA PHE A 40 -3.82 -7.67 1.28
C PHE A 40 -4.19 -7.27 -0.15
N TYR A 41 -3.17 -7.00 -0.95
CA TYR A 41 -3.23 -6.83 -2.40
C TYR A 41 -2.46 -7.99 -3.04
N VAL A 42 -3.20 -9.01 -3.48
CA VAL A 42 -2.65 -10.25 -4.02
C VAL A 42 -2.60 -10.18 -5.54
N THR A 43 -1.43 -10.44 -6.11
CA THR A 43 -1.22 -10.48 -7.56
C THR A 43 -0.47 -11.76 -7.94
N ASN A 44 -0.40 -12.07 -9.24
CA ASN A 44 0.37 -13.21 -9.74
C ASN A 44 1.89 -13.03 -9.52
N SER A 45 2.38 -11.81 -9.26
CA SER A 45 3.80 -11.50 -9.14
C SER A 45 4.26 -11.23 -7.69
N GLY A 46 3.34 -11.18 -6.73
CA GLY A 46 3.65 -10.96 -5.32
C GLY A 46 2.47 -10.36 -4.54
N ILE A 47 2.68 -10.19 -3.23
CA ILE A 47 1.67 -9.67 -2.30
C ILE A 47 2.18 -8.41 -1.61
N PHE A 48 1.39 -7.33 -1.66
CA PHE A 48 1.60 -6.17 -0.80
C PHE A 48 0.57 -6.20 0.33
N SER A 49 1.00 -5.90 1.55
CA SER A 49 0.12 -5.99 2.72
C SER A 49 0.31 -4.84 3.69
N ILE A 50 -0.76 -4.53 4.41
CA ILE A 50 -0.79 -3.52 5.46
C ILE A 50 -1.25 -4.19 6.75
N SER A 51 -0.55 -3.94 7.85
CA SER A 51 -0.90 -4.53 9.15
C SER A 51 -0.63 -3.55 10.28
N LYS A 52 -1.38 -3.67 11.38
CA LYS A 52 -0.90 -3.15 12.66
C LYS A 52 0.38 -3.91 13.06
N PRO A 53 1.39 -3.24 13.65
CA PRO A 53 2.58 -3.92 14.14
C PRO A 53 2.23 -5.00 15.17
N ILE A 54 2.82 -6.18 15.02
CA ILE A 54 2.49 -7.36 15.84
C ILE A 54 2.93 -7.21 17.31
N ASP A 55 3.90 -6.34 17.57
CA ASP A 55 4.37 -6.02 18.93
C ASP A 55 3.48 -5.00 19.65
N GLY A 56 2.40 -4.54 19.00
CA GLY A 56 1.43 -3.60 19.54
C GLY A 56 1.90 -2.15 19.63
N LYS A 57 3.12 -1.84 19.14
CA LYS A 57 3.63 -0.46 19.13
C LYS A 57 3.11 0.31 17.91
N PRO A 58 3.19 1.66 17.92
CA PRO A 58 2.85 2.46 16.74
C PRO A 58 3.68 2.05 15.53
N ALA A 59 3.06 2.09 14.35
CA ALA A 59 3.76 1.91 13.09
C ALA A 59 4.78 3.05 12.87
N GLY A 60 5.94 2.69 12.32
CA GLY A 60 7.01 3.63 11.99
C GLY A 60 7.40 3.55 10.51
N PRO A 61 7.94 4.63 9.92
CA PRO A 61 8.19 4.72 8.47
C PRO A 61 9.41 3.94 7.98
N GLY A 62 10.35 3.57 8.87
CA GLY A 62 11.61 2.92 8.49
C GLY A 62 12.56 3.86 7.74
N ASN A 63 13.50 4.49 8.46
CA ASN A 63 14.45 5.43 7.82
C ASN A 63 15.28 4.74 6.72
N GLY A 64 15.26 5.29 5.51
CA GLY A 64 15.91 4.73 4.32
C GLY A 64 15.12 3.61 3.60
N SER A 65 13.91 3.28 4.06
CA SER A 65 13.05 2.28 3.40
C SER A 65 12.20 2.92 2.31
N THR A 66 12.18 2.31 1.13
CA THR A 66 11.35 2.73 0.00
C THR A 66 10.71 1.52 -0.66
N ILE A 67 9.40 1.57 -0.89
CA ILE A 67 8.66 0.56 -1.66
C ILE A 67 8.31 1.17 -3.01
N GLY A 68 8.89 0.63 -4.08
CA GLY A 68 8.56 1.01 -5.45
C GLY A 68 7.54 0.04 -6.05
N PHE A 69 6.47 0.57 -6.62
CA PHE A 69 5.49 -0.19 -7.41
C PHE A 69 5.78 -0.01 -8.89
N ALA A 70 5.63 -1.09 -9.66
CA ALA A 70 5.84 -1.03 -11.10
C ALA A 70 4.70 -0.27 -11.78
N ALA A 71 5.05 0.74 -12.57
CA ALA A 71 4.14 1.46 -13.45
C ALA A 71 4.47 1.13 -14.91
N ALA A 72 3.46 1.15 -15.78
CA ALA A 72 3.64 0.87 -17.20
C ALA A 72 4.41 1.99 -17.93
N ASP A 73 4.17 3.24 -17.52
CA ASP A 73 4.75 4.44 -18.10
C ASP A 73 4.73 5.62 -17.11
N SER A 74 5.21 6.78 -17.55
CA SER A 74 5.21 8.01 -16.76
C SER A 74 3.81 8.52 -16.46
N ALA A 75 2.84 8.36 -17.37
CA ALA A 75 1.48 8.81 -17.15
C ALA A 75 0.79 8.02 -16.01
N ALA A 76 1.04 6.71 -15.92
CA ALA A 76 0.60 5.90 -14.79
C ALA A 76 1.26 6.33 -13.47
N THR A 77 2.51 6.81 -13.51
CA THR A 77 3.21 7.34 -12.33
C THR A 77 2.61 8.68 -11.87
N ASP A 78 2.28 9.56 -12.81
CA ASP A 78 1.62 10.84 -12.52
C ASP A 78 0.23 10.62 -11.91
N ALA A 79 -0.57 9.72 -12.50
CA ALA A 79 -1.88 9.35 -11.96
C ALA A 79 -1.80 8.70 -10.56
N TRP A 80 -0.79 7.83 -10.35
CA TRP A 80 -0.51 7.25 -9.03
C TRP A 80 -0.17 8.31 -7.98
N HIS A 81 0.64 9.31 -8.35
CA HIS A 81 1.01 10.40 -7.47
C HIS A 81 -0.19 11.31 -7.13
N GLU A 82 -0.98 11.71 -8.13
CA GLU A 82 -2.20 12.50 -7.93
C GLU A 82 -3.22 11.77 -7.04
N ALA A 83 -3.43 10.48 -7.27
CA ALA A 83 -4.29 9.65 -6.43
C ALA A 83 -3.79 9.60 -4.98
N GLY A 84 -2.47 9.53 -4.78
CA GLY A 84 -1.87 9.54 -3.45
C GLY A 84 -2.16 10.84 -2.71
N LEU A 85 -1.88 11.99 -3.34
CA LEU A 85 -2.14 13.31 -2.75
C LEU A 85 -3.63 13.53 -2.43
N ALA A 86 -4.54 13.07 -3.29
CA ALA A 86 -5.97 13.21 -3.07
C ALA A 86 -6.51 12.31 -1.93
N ASN A 87 -5.80 11.26 -1.54
CA ASN A 87 -6.26 10.24 -0.58
C ASN A 87 -5.38 10.13 0.68
N GLY A 88 -4.71 11.22 1.07
CA GLY A 88 -3.99 11.33 2.35
C GLY A 88 -2.47 11.21 2.28
N GLY A 89 -1.90 11.07 1.08
CA GLY A 89 -0.46 11.17 0.84
C GLY A 89 0.05 12.61 0.89
N THR A 90 1.37 12.76 1.04
CA THR A 90 2.05 14.07 1.16
C THR A 90 3.31 14.12 0.31
N THR A 91 3.77 15.34 -0.05
CA THR A 91 5.00 15.61 -0.79
C THR A 91 6.21 15.82 0.10
#